data_AF-A0A7J7K8Q7-F1
#
_entry.id   AF-A0A7J7K8Q7-F1
#
_cell.length_a   1.000
_cell.length_b   1.000
_cell.length_c   1.000
_cell.angle_alpha   90.00
_cell.angle_beta   90.00
_cell.angle_gamma   90.00
#
_symmetry.space_group_name_H-M   'P 1'
#
loop_
_entity.id
_entity.type
_entity.pdbx_description
1 polymer ?
#
loop_
_entity_poly.entity_id
_entity_poly.type
_entity_poly.pdbx_seq_one_letter_code
_entity_poly.pdbx_strand_id
1 'polypeptide(L)' 'MQSETTNNKCVHHFTVDGVWAHWTQWSSCSGTCGTGSQTRTRSCTNPPPSYGGKYCYGSKQETKACYHTKKCYSYGY' A
#
# COMPACT_ATOMS: atom_id res chain seq x y z
N MET A 1 -3.80 42.86 31.86
CA MET A 1 -4.49 41.87 31.02
C MET A 1 -3.60 41.70 29.80
N GLN A 2 -2.83 40.61 29.76
CA GLN A 2 -1.74 40.46 28.79
C GLN A 2 -2.33 40.38 27.37
N SER A 3 -1.76 41.20 26.50
CA SER A 3 -2.10 41.38 25.10
C SER A 3 -1.94 40.08 24.31
N GLU A 4 -3.05 39.41 24.01
CA GLU A 4 -3.10 38.32 23.04
C GLU A 4 -3.09 38.92 21.64
N THR A 5 -1.91 39.28 21.13
CA THR A 5 -1.75 39.51 19.70
C THR A 5 -2.05 38.20 18.99
N THR A 6 -3.25 38.10 18.42
CA THR A 6 -3.70 37.01 17.56
C THR A 6 -2.62 36.81 16.50
N ASN A 7 -1.86 35.72 16.65
CA ASN A 7 -0.74 35.41 15.79
C ASN A 7 -1.34 35.03 14.43
N ASN A 8 -1.47 36.03 13.55
CA ASN A 8 -1.82 35.88 12.14
C ASN A 8 -0.74 35.05 11.45
N LYS A 9 -0.78 33.74 11.65
CA LYS A 9 -0.08 32.77 10.82
C LYS A 9 -1.01 32.47 9.66
N CYS A 10 -0.76 33.05 8.50
CA CYS A 10 -1.33 32.55 7.26
C CYS A 10 -0.79 31.14 7.06
N VAL A 11 -1.57 30.13 7.45
CA VAL A 11 -1.20 28.74 7.26
C VAL A 11 -1.33 28.45 5.76
N HIS A 12 -0.21 28.43 5.05
CA HIS A 12 -0.18 28.06 3.64
C HIS A 12 -0.43 26.55 3.54
N HIS A 13 -1.70 26.15 3.51
CA HIS A 13 -2.13 24.77 3.28
C HIS A 13 -1.94 24.43 1.79
N PHE A 14 -0.74 23.99 1.44
CA PHE A 14 -0.47 23.44 0.11
C PHE A 14 -1.02 22.01 0.04
N THR A 15 -1.73 21.69 -1.03
CA THR A 15 -2.25 20.34 -1.28
C THR A 15 -1.07 19.38 -1.47
N VAL A 16 -0.99 18.33 -0.66
CA VAL A 16 0.01 17.28 -0.85
C VAL A 16 -0.69 16.09 -1.47
N ASP A 17 -0.35 15.77 -2.72
CA ASP A 17 -0.82 14.54 -3.35
C ASP A 17 -0.11 13.33 -2.70
N GLY A 18 -0.89 12.27 -2.49
CA GLY A 18 -0.38 11.04 -1.91
C GLY A 18 0.56 10.32 -2.86
N VAL A 19 1.65 9.78 -2.32
CA VAL A 19 2.59 8.95 -3.07
C VAL A 19 2.71 7.58 -2.42
N TRP A 20 2.79 6.56 -3.28
CA TRP A 20 2.96 5.18 -2.85
C TRP A 20 4.28 5.00 -2.09
N ALA A 21 4.18 4.42 -0.90
CA ALA A 21 5.31 3.80 -0.25
C ALA A 21 5.82 2.61 -1.07
N HIS A 22 7.01 2.13 -0.71
CA HIS A 22 7.54 0.90 -1.27
C HIS A 22 6.57 -0.26 -1.06
N TRP A 23 6.56 -1.19 -2.01
CA TRP A 23 5.84 -2.44 -1.87
C TRP A 23 6.39 -3.25 -0.69
N THR A 24 5.50 -3.93 0.02
CA THR A 24 5.87 -4.99 0.95
C THR A 24 6.58 -6.12 0.21
N GLN A 25 7.24 -6.98 0.97
CA GLN A 25 7.63 -8.29 0.46
C GLN A 25 6.39 -9.06 -0.01
N TRP A 26 6.62 -9.96 -0.98
CA TRP A 26 5.59 -10.91 -1.39
C TRP A 26 5.24 -11.83 -0.23
N SER A 27 3.96 -12.13 -0.07
CA SER A 27 3.50 -13.17 0.84
C SER A 27 4.07 -14.53 0.44
N SER A 28 4.03 -15.48 1.36
CA SER A 28 4.23 -16.89 1.02
C SER A 28 3.27 -17.32 -0.09
N CYS A 29 3.71 -18.26 -0.91
CA CYS A 29 2.86 -18.89 -1.91
C CYS A 29 1.71 -19.60 -1.21
N SER A 30 0.48 -19.43 -1.73
CA SER A 30 -0.71 -20.07 -1.18
C SER A 30 -0.69 -21.60 -1.32
N GLY A 31 -0.02 -22.11 -2.36
CA GLY A 31 0.16 -23.54 -2.59
C GLY A 31 1.46 -24.04 -1.96
N THR A 32 1.50 -25.31 -1.59
CA THR A 32 2.73 -26.01 -1.17
C THR A 32 3.27 -26.95 -2.25
N CYS A 33 2.50 -27.11 -3.33
CA CYS A 33 2.80 -27.91 -4.51
C CYS A 33 2.20 -27.20 -5.74
N GLY A 34 2.69 -27.54 -6.93
CA GLY A 34 2.17 -27.05 -8.20
C GLY A 34 2.22 -25.52 -8.31
N THR A 35 1.10 -24.94 -8.75
CA THR A 35 0.94 -23.50 -8.89
C THR A 35 0.15 -22.95 -7.71
N GLY A 36 0.62 -21.86 -7.13
CA GLY A 36 -0.13 -21.07 -6.16
C GLY A 36 -0.11 -19.58 -6.53
N SER A 37 -0.55 -18.75 -5.59
CA SER A 37 -0.53 -17.29 -5.72
C SER A 37 0.20 -16.66 -4.54
N GLN A 38 0.87 -15.54 -4.81
CA GLN A 38 1.49 -14.68 -3.81
C GLN A 38 1.06 -13.24 -4.03
N THR A 39 0.97 -12.49 -2.94
CA THR A 39 0.40 -11.14 -2.94
C THR A 39 1.35 -10.19 -2.23
N ARG A 40 1.45 -8.96 -2.71
CA ARG A 40 2.12 -7.86 -2.01
C ARG A 40 1.22 -6.63 -1.95
N THR A 41 1.47 -5.76 -0.98
CA THR A 41 0.69 -4.54 -0.78
C THR A 41 1.60 -3.32 -0.69
N ARG A 42 1.03 -2.14 -0.86
CA ARG A 42 1.70 -0.85 -0.65
C ARG A 42 0.71 0.12 -0.02
N SER A 43 1.23 1.11 0.68
CA SER A 43 0.44 2.12 1.38
C SER A 43 0.65 3.50 0.74
N CYS A 44 -0.41 4.30 0.65
CA CYS A 44 -0.34 5.67 0.13
C CYS A 44 0.09 6.64 1.24
N THR A 45 1.35 6.53 1.69
CA THR A 45 1.82 7.18 2.92
C THR A 45 3.21 7.80 2.78
N ASN A 46 3.78 7.91 1.58
CA ASN A 46 5.14 8.41 1.42
C ASN A 46 5.28 9.49 0.32
N PRO A 47 4.66 10.68 0.48
CA PRO A 47 3.88 11.15 1.64
C PRO A 47 2.39 10.76 1.59
N PRO A 48 1.65 10.85 2.73
CA PRO A 48 0.20 10.73 2.73
C PRO A 48 -0.46 11.98 2.12
N PRO A 49 -1.63 11.84 1.48
CA PRO A 49 -2.34 12.98 0.93
C PRO A 49 -2.85 13.90 2.05
N SER A 50 -2.72 15.21 1.87
CA SER A 50 -3.16 16.21 2.85
C SER A 50 -3.69 17.48 2.18
N TYR A 51 -4.46 18.26 2.95
CA TYR A 51 -5.03 19.55 2.51
C TYR A 51 -5.83 19.47 1.20
N GLY A 52 -6.54 18.35 0.97
CA GLY A 52 -7.32 18.13 -0.25
C GLY A 52 -6.52 17.61 -1.45
N GLY A 53 -5.25 17.22 -1.24
CA GLY A 53 -4.47 16.51 -2.25
C GLY A 53 -5.06 15.14 -2.60
N LYS A 54 -4.72 14.65 -3.79
CA LYS A 54 -5.28 13.44 -4.38
C LYS A 54 -4.73 12.18 -3.73
N TYR A 55 -5.58 11.16 -3.61
CA TYR A 55 -5.12 9.84 -3.21
C TYR A 55 -4.28 9.19 -4.33
N CYS A 56 -3.40 8.26 -3.96
CA CYS A 56 -2.51 7.58 -4.90
C CYS A 56 -3.30 6.83 -5.97
N TYR A 57 -2.91 7.01 -7.23
CA TYR A 57 -3.52 6.32 -8.35
C TYR A 57 -2.97 4.89 -8.52
N GLY A 58 -3.87 3.94 -8.85
CA GLY A 58 -3.55 2.53 -9.09
C GLY A 58 -3.84 1.60 -7.91
N SER A 59 -3.50 0.32 -8.06
CA SER A 59 -3.85 -0.71 -7.08
C SER A 59 -2.95 -0.67 -5.83
N LYS A 60 -3.56 -0.81 -4.65
CA LYS A 60 -2.86 -0.98 -3.36
C LYS A 60 -2.29 -2.39 -3.15
N GLN A 61 -2.72 -3.33 -3.98
CA GLN A 61 -2.40 -4.75 -3.90
C GLN A 61 -2.04 -5.28 -5.29
N GLU A 62 -1.08 -6.19 -5.32
CA GLU A 62 -0.68 -6.91 -6.53
C GLU A 62 -0.60 -8.40 -6.21
N THR A 63 -1.09 -9.22 -7.14
CA THR A 63 -1.10 -10.68 -7.03
C THR A 63 -0.41 -11.28 -8.24
N LYS A 64 0.44 -12.28 -8.03
CA LYS A 64 1.06 -13.05 -9.11
C LYS A 64 1.12 -14.53 -8.78
N ALA A 65 1.30 -15.35 -9.81
CA ALA A 65 1.52 -16.77 -9.65
C ALA A 65 2.89 -17.07 -8.98
N CYS A 66 2.94 -18.17 -8.25
CA CYS A 66 4.15 -18.81 -7.75
C CYS A 66 4.13 -20.29 -8.12
N TYR A 67 5.30 -20.88 -8.29
CA TYR A 67 5.46 -22.24 -8.77
C TYR A 67 6.34 -23.05 -7.83
N HIS A 68 5.83 -24.17 -7.36
CA HIS A 68 6.54 -25.18 -6.61
C HIS A 68 6.97 -26.31 -7.53
N THR A 69 8.16 -26.85 -7.29
CA THR A 69 8.71 -27.98 -8.04
C THR A 69 7.97 -29.29 -7.75
N LYS A 70 7.39 -29.43 -6.56
CA LYS A 70 6.56 -30.57 -6.18
C LYS A 70 5.23 -30.51 -6.92
N LYS A 71 4.84 -31.57 -7.63
CA LYS A 71 3.49 -31.69 -8.24
C LYS A 71 2.44 -31.88 -7.14
N CYS A 72 1.26 -31.28 -7.32
CA CYS A 72 0.10 -31.62 -6.50
C CYS A 72 -0.52 -32.89 -7.05
N TYR A 73 -0.76 -33.87 -6.18
CA TYR A 73 -1.55 -35.05 -6.51
C TYR A 73 -2.90 -34.93 -5.81
N SER A 74 -3.98 -34.96 -6.58
CA SER A 74 -5.33 -35.08 -6.04
C SER A 74 -5.59 -36.55 -5.76
N TYR A 75 -5.58 -36.98 -4.51
CA TYR A 75 -6.15 -38.28 -4.14
C TYR A 75 -7.67 -38.16 -4.23
N GLY A 76 -8.24 -38.69 -5.31
CA GLY A 76 -9.69 -38.73 -5.53
C GLY A 76 -10.33 -39.80 -4.65
N TYR A 77 -11.43 -39.44 -3.99
CA TYR A 77 -12.34 -40.37 -3.31
C TYR A 77 -13.54 -40.66 -4.21
#